data_AF-A0A134BEC5-F1
#
_entry.id   AF-A0A134BEC5-F1
#
_cell.length_a   1.000
_cell.length_b   1.000
_cell.length_c   1.000
_cell.angle_alpha   90.00
_cell.angle_beta   90.00
_cell.angle_gamma   90.00
#
_symmetry.space_group_name_H-M   'P 1'
#
loop_
_entity.id
_entity.type
_entity.pdbx_description
1 polymer ?
#
loop_
_entity_poly.entity_id
_entity_poly.type
_entity_poly.pdbx_seq_one_letter_code
_entity_poly.pdbx_strand_id
1 'polypeptide(L)'
;MNRTKIYTLASVLLAGLVLGSCAQPLTKKVYFTSARPHAYLPTDKEEKAGRTGMLSEIVTYSQKADTIRRATKGDEKPKEDGIKTQVIEAVTVTAERPRVKISTLRKGRINLTFLVTVPRALMDERYQVVLSPRLLTEDTTMTLPPVVLKGREFKAAQDKEQKALQAFQESIVDPSKYDSVFFNRKAHRSFMGRLQQDYYSAYRRQFSLQLAYERWRRIMEERYLNANAARAGAYDTKYHAKALDMLGAAYRDELSGRDSVGQRKGFDMLYSPERRAAYLARGERQLDSTNVPGKFRMLFERGWTMDSIENKSFTEKDSLEVAQHTYNFRAIAHNESRRTNADTYRRHIVHFPLIEETQYEAGVTPDKDFVYLYSRDLEVTPQMKKRMKVIVDSRISAIDQSTWMQRGVDTLTFVISGINDLVDATLIDRLNEKPEAAAEYKLGLERMAARDYRGALEYLRKYPDYNGALALAGMEEDERALMVLNQLGANGKVEYLKAICLTRLSRHEEAKAALLRAVKLQSFLVYKAETEAALAPLMTDPAFVRELKSGAEELDE
;
A
#
# COMPACT_ATOMS: atom_id res chain seq x y z
N MET A 1 -48.81 -5.59 24.34
CA MET A 1 -48.86 -6.92 23.72
C MET A 1 -47.86 -6.99 22.56
N ASN A 2 -46.70 -7.58 22.85
CA ASN A 2 -45.88 -8.46 21.98
C ASN A 2 -45.51 -8.04 20.54
N ARG A 3 -44.35 -7.39 20.38
CA ARG A 3 -43.04 -8.04 20.07
C ARG A 3 -42.04 -6.98 19.58
N THR A 4 -41.28 -6.46 20.52
CA THR A 4 -39.98 -5.80 20.35
C THR A 4 -38.98 -6.80 19.75
N LYS A 5 -38.46 -6.54 18.55
CA LYS A 5 -37.21 -7.16 18.07
C LYS A 5 -36.06 -6.24 18.42
N ILE A 6 -35.49 -6.52 19.59
CA ILE A 6 -34.21 -6.04 20.07
C ILE A 6 -33.12 -6.67 19.19
N TYR A 7 -32.36 -5.85 18.46
CA TYR A 7 -31.10 -6.26 17.87
C TYR A 7 -29.99 -6.02 18.90
N THR A 8 -29.86 -6.97 19.81
CA THR A 8 -28.66 -7.21 20.63
C THR A 8 -27.74 -8.18 19.90
N LEU A 9 -26.43 -7.97 20.05
CA LEU A 9 -25.28 -8.80 19.63
C LEU A 9 -24.90 -8.66 18.14
N ALA A 10 -23.70 -8.24 17.74
CA ALA A 10 -22.39 -8.44 18.36
C ALA A 10 -21.44 -7.24 18.14
N SER A 11 -21.43 -6.32 19.10
CA SER A 11 -20.17 -5.82 19.65
C SER A 11 -19.80 -6.76 20.80
N VAL A 12 -18.50 -6.97 21.02
CA VAL A 12 -17.88 -7.97 21.92
C VAL A 12 -17.59 -9.33 21.27
N LEU A 13 -16.56 -9.35 20.43
CA LEU A 13 -15.49 -10.36 20.49
C LEU A 13 -14.13 -9.69 20.16
N LEU A 14 -13.94 -8.49 20.72
CA LEU A 14 -12.62 -7.99 21.09
C LEU A 14 -12.37 -8.42 22.55
N ALA A 15 -12.25 -9.74 22.75
CA ALA A 15 -11.93 -10.35 24.04
C ALA A 15 -11.27 -11.73 23.83
N GLY A 16 -10.44 -11.85 22.78
CA GLY A 16 -9.52 -12.97 22.58
C GLY A 16 -8.05 -12.61 22.81
N LEU A 17 -7.76 -11.37 23.19
CA LEU A 17 -6.42 -10.86 23.47
C LEU A 17 -6.55 -9.89 24.65
N VAL A 18 -6.10 -10.32 25.84
CA VAL A 18 -5.74 -9.56 27.07
C VAL A 18 -6.07 -10.32 28.38
N LEU A 19 -6.74 -11.49 28.36
CA LEU A 19 -6.73 -12.41 29.52
C LEU A 19 -5.89 -13.66 29.23
N GLY A 20 -4.60 -13.41 29.04
CA GLY A 20 -3.54 -14.42 28.97
C GLY A 20 -2.31 -13.98 29.77
N SER A 21 -2.51 -13.32 30.92
CA SER A 21 -1.46 -12.98 31.90
C SER A 21 -0.94 -14.22 32.63
N CYS A 22 -0.58 -15.27 31.88
CA CYS A 22 0.11 -16.48 32.35
C CYS A 22 0.80 -17.26 31.22
N ALA A 23 0.63 -16.90 29.94
CA ALA A 23 1.38 -17.54 28.86
C ALA A 23 2.75 -16.88 28.73
N GLN A 24 3.81 -17.67 28.90
CA GLN A 24 5.18 -17.19 28.68
C GLN A 24 5.39 -16.90 27.18
N PRO A 25 6.15 -15.85 26.81
CA PRO A 25 6.38 -15.50 25.42
C PRO A 25 7.02 -16.68 24.69
N LEU A 26 6.61 -16.93 23.44
CA LEU A 26 7.14 -18.04 22.65
C LEU A 26 8.67 -17.96 22.53
N THR A 27 9.19 -16.76 22.36
CA THR A 27 10.64 -16.49 22.31
C THR A 27 11.39 -16.81 23.61
N LYS A 28 10.71 -17.10 24.74
CA LYS A 28 11.36 -17.47 26.01
C LYS A 28 12.45 -18.52 25.83
N LYS A 29 12.19 -19.58 25.06
CA LYS A 29 13.17 -20.67 24.83
C LYS A 29 14.50 -20.17 24.24
N VAL A 30 14.46 -19.09 23.47
CA VAL A 30 15.64 -18.47 22.84
C VAL A 30 16.53 -17.77 23.88
N TYR A 31 15.95 -17.24 24.96
CA TYR A 31 16.72 -16.60 26.03
C TYR A 31 17.50 -17.61 26.91
N PHE A 32 17.13 -18.90 26.87
CA PHE A 32 17.77 -19.96 27.68
C PHE A 32 18.73 -20.84 26.88
N THR A 33 19.13 -20.40 25.68
CA THR A 33 20.18 -21.07 24.89
C THR A 33 21.38 -20.15 24.70
N SER A 34 22.58 -20.73 24.69
CA SER A 34 23.81 -20.03 24.28
C SER A 34 24.03 -20.06 22.77
N ALA A 35 23.20 -20.81 22.03
CA ALA A 35 23.27 -20.88 20.58
C ALA A 35 22.94 -19.52 19.97
N ARG A 36 23.74 -19.10 18.99
CA ARG A 36 23.54 -17.88 18.23
C ARG A 36 23.76 -18.16 16.74
N PRO A 37 23.18 -17.36 15.83
CA PRO A 37 23.59 -17.41 14.43
C PRO A 37 25.08 -17.11 14.33
N HIS A 38 25.73 -17.53 13.26
CA HIS A 38 27.13 -17.17 13.02
C HIS A 38 27.36 -16.77 11.57
N ALA A 39 28.33 -15.87 11.38
CA ALA A 39 28.83 -15.49 10.08
C ALA A 39 30.31 -15.83 9.96
N TYR A 40 30.65 -16.63 8.94
CA TYR A 40 32.02 -17.10 8.71
C TYR A 40 32.49 -16.77 7.30
N LEU A 41 33.80 -16.68 7.11
CA LEU A 41 34.36 -16.82 5.77
C LEU A 41 34.23 -18.29 5.33
N PRO A 42 33.84 -18.53 4.06
CA PRO A 42 33.71 -19.87 3.52
C PRO A 42 35.10 -20.46 3.28
N THR A 43 35.18 -21.79 3.37
CA THR A 43 36.32 -22.57 2.90
C THR A 43 36.22 -22.83 1.39
N ASP A 44 37.32 -23.17 0.73
CA ASP A 44 37.34 -23.47 -0.71
C ASP A 44 36.33 -24.57 -1.10
N LYS A 45 36.08 -25.53 -0.21
CA LYS A 45 35.08 -26.58 -0.41
C LYS A 45 33.66 -26.02 -0.40
N GLU A 46 33.35 -25.13 0.54
CA GLU A 46 32.04 -24.49 0.66
C GLU A 46 31.78 -23.51 -0.50
N GLU A 47 32.79 -22.78 -0.96
CA GLU A 47 32.66 -21.91 -2.14
C GLU A 47 32.41 -22.72 -3.42
N LYS A 48 33.08 -23.87 -3.59
CA LYS A 48 32.87 -24.76 -4.74
C LYS A 48 31.51 -25.44 -4.70
N ALA A 49 31.09 -25.93 -3.52
CA ALA A 49 29.79 -26.57 -3.34
C ALA A 49 28.61 -25.59 -3.41
N GLY A 50 28.78 -24.35 -2.93
CA GLY A 50 27.74 -23.31 -3.05
C GLY A 50 27.48 -22.85 -4.49
N ARG A 51 28.45 -23.03 -5.42
CA ARG A 51 28.24 -22.83 -6.86
C ARG A 51 27.37 -23.92 -7.51
N THR A 52 27.16 -25.05 -6.86
CA THR A 52 26.44 -26.22 -7.38
C THR A 52 25.02 -26.38 -6.82
N GLY A 53 24.62 -25.60 -5.82
CA GLY A 53 23.30 -25.68 -5.17
C GLY A 53 23.40 -25.75 -3.64
N MET A 54 22.29 -25.49 -2.94
CA MET A 54 22.17 -25.32 -1.48
C MET A 54 23.08 -26.24 -0.62
N LEU A 55 23.96 -25.64 0.20
CA LEU A 55 24.87 -26.35 1.13
C LEU A 55 24.18 -27.05 2.30
N SER A 56 22.89 -26.80 2.54
CA SER A 56 22.12 -27.33 3.67
C SER A 56 21.87 -28.86 3.61
N GLU A 57 22.20 -29.52 2.51
CA GLU A 57 22.23 -30.98 2.39
C GLU A 57 23.64 -31.60 2.58
N ILE A 58 24.71 -30.80 2.50
CA ILE A 58 26.07 -31.32 2.31
C ILE A 58 26.94 -31.25 3.57
N VAL A 59 26.56 -30.51 4.62
CA VAL A 59 27.44 -30.35 5.79
C VAL A 59 26.75 -30.53 7.13
N THR A 60 26.86 -31.74 7.68
CA THR A 60 26.57 -32.04 9.08
C THR A 60 27.71 -31.50 9.94
N TYR A 61 27.60 -30.27 10.43
CA TYR A 61 28.55 -29.75 11.41
C TYR A 61 28.21 -30.27 12.80
N SER A 62 29.09 -31.09 13.39
CA SER A 62 29.10 -31.34 14.83
C SER A 62 29.88 -30.21 15.52
N GLN A 63 29.22 -29.12 15.85
CA GLN A 63 29.76 -28.17 16.84
C GLN A 63 29.54 -28.77 18.24
N LYS A 64 30.60 -29.31 18.86
CA LYS A 64 30.57 -29.59 20.29
C LYS A 64 30.62 -28.24 21.01
N ALA A 65 29.47 -27.83 21.55
CA ALA A 65 29.38 -26.64 22.37
C ALA A 65 30.30 -26.75 23.59
N ASP A 66 30.96 -25.64 23.91
CA ASP A 66 31.82 -25.38 25.08
C ASP A 66 31.02 -25.30 26.38
N THR A 67 30.08 -26.23 26.56
CA THR A 67 29.36 -26.40 27.82
C THR A 67 30.08 -27.45 28.64
N ILE A 68 30.74 -27.02 29.71
CA ILE A 68 31.16 -27.89 30.81
C ILE A 68 29.93 -28.69 31.22
N ARG A 69 29.85 -29.97 30.82
CA ARG A 69 28.84 -30.88 31.34
C ARG A 69 29.11 -31.02 32.83
N ARG A 70 28.18 -30.54 33.64
CA ARG A 70 28.18 -30.84 35.08
C ARG A 70 27.91 -32.34 35.21
N ALA A 71 28.91 -33.11 35.63
CA ALA A 71 28.72 -34.51 35.96
C ALA A 71 27.64 -34.64 37.05
N THR A 72 26.66 -35.51 36.80
CA THR A 72 25.74 -36.02 37.82
C THR A 72 26.57 -36.66 38.93
N LYS A 73 26.42 -36.15 40.16
CA LYS A 73 26.99 -36.77 41.37
C LYS A 73 26.34 -38.12 41.58
N GLY A 74 27.11 -39.19 41.43
CA GLY A 74 26.93 -40.42 42.19
C GLY A 74 27.69 -40.27 43.52
N ASP A 75 27.06 -40.73 44.60
CA ASP A 75 27.60 -40.71 45.96
C ASP A 75 28.93 -41.46 46.06
N GLU A 76 29.95 -40.83 46.64
CA GLU A 76 30.94 -41.50 47.49
C GLU A 76 31.78 -40.48 48.30
N LYS A 77 32.09 -40.85 49.54
CA LYS A 77 32.69 -40.02 50.62
C LYS A 77 34.20 -39.76 50.43
N PRO A 78 34.77 -38.73 51.08
CA PRO A 78 36.09 -38.20 50.76
C PRO A 78 37.23 -38.86 51.54
N LYS A 79 38.43 -38.91 50.94
CA LYS A 79 39.71 -38.97 51.67
C LYS A 79 40.76 -38.06 51.01
N GLU A 80 41.43 -37.36 51.92
CA GLU A 80 42.64 -36.52 51.91
C GLU A 80 43.56 -36.42 50.68
N ASP A 81 43.96 -35.15 50.49
CA ASP A 81 45.26 -34.58 50.16
C ASP A 81 46.05 -35.02 48.91
N GLY A 82 46.29 -34.02 48.08
CA GLY A 82 47.17 -34.04 46.93
C GLY A 82 46.67 -33.07 45.89
N ILE A 83 47.41 -31.96 45.70
CA ILE A 83 47.17 -30.93 44.68
C ILE A 83 46.76 -31.59 43.36
N LYS A 84 45.48 -31.47 42.99
CA LYS A 84 44.99 -31.93 41.69
C LYS A 84 45.38 -30.90 40.65
N THR A 85 46.53 -31.08 40.02
CA THR A 85 46.77 -30.61 38.67
C THR A 85 45.67 -31.19 37.79
N GLN A 86 44.64 -30.40 37.50
CA GLN A 86 43.68 -30.72 36.46
C GLN A 86 44.43 -30.64 35.14
N VAL A 87 44.78 -31.80 34.59
CA VAL A 87 45.16 -31.90 33.19
C VAL A 87 43.92 -31.51 32.40
N ILE A 88 43.97 -30.34 31.79
CA ILE A 88 42.99 -29.88 30.82
C ILE A 88 43.07 -30.88 29.66
N GLU A 89 42.06 -31.73 29.52
CA GLU A 89 41.87 -32.53 28.32
C GLU A 89 41.82 -31.58 27.12
N ALA A 90 42.72 -31.82 26.17
CA ALA A 90 43.06 -30.93 25.07
C ALA A 90 41.85 -30.15 24.53
N VAL A 91 41.90 -28.82 24.69
CA VAL A 91 41.14 -27.89 23.87
C VAL A 91 41.57 -28.17 22.44
N THR A 92 40.75 -28.94 21.71
CA THR A 92 40.96 -29.12 20.28
C THR A 92 40.53 -27.81 19.65
N VAL A 93 41.49 -26.88 19.52
CA VAL A 93 41.30 -25.63 18.79
C VAL A 93 40.99 -26.02 17.35
N THR A 94 39.71 -26.13 17.01
CA THR A 94 39.29 -26.08 15.61
C THR A 94 39.80 -24.74 15.10
N ALA A 95 40.82 -24.77 14.23
CA ALA A 95 41.52 -23.60 13.74
C ALA A 95 40.55 -22.43 13.52
N GLU A 96 40.78 -21.32 14.21
CA GLU A 96 39.90 -20.16 14.14
C GLU A 96 39.84 -19.69 12.68
N ARG A 97 38.63 -19.70 12.09
CA ARG A 97 38.47 -19.34 10.68
C ARG A 97 38.98 -17.90 10.47
N PRO A 98 39.64 -17.61 9.34
CA PRO A 98 40.08 -16.25 9.05
C PRO A 98 38.87 -15.31 9.09
N ARG A 99 39.07 -14.12 9.65
CA ARG A 99 38.04 -13.07 9.74
C ARG A 99 38.25 -11.97 8.72
N VAL A 100 39.32 -12.06 7.93
CA VAL A 100 39.70 -11.09 6.90
C VAL A 100 39.67 -11.78 5.53
N LYS A 101 38.88 -11.26 4.59
CA LYS A 101 38.85 -11.71 3.19
C LYS A 101 39.32 -10.60 2.28
N ILE A 102 40.16 -10.94 1.32
CA ILE A 102 40.53 -10.03 0.24
C ILE A 102 39.50 -10.21 -0.89
N SER A 103 38.75 -9.15 -1.20
CA SER A 103 37.82 -9.11 -2.33
C SER A 103 38.46 -8.34 -3.46
N THR A 104 38.68 -9.00 -4.59
CA THR A 104 39.29 -8.38 -5.77
C THR A 104 38.29 -7.51 -6.53
N LEU A 105 38.68 -6.28 -6.82
CA LEU A 105 37.91 -5.34 -7.64
C LEU A 105 38.00 -5.73 -9.12
N ARG A 106 36.85 -5.91 -9.77
CA ARG A 106 36.74 -6.16 -11.22
C ARG A 106 35.59 -5.36 -11.80
N LYS A 107 35.81 -4.61 -12.88
CA LYS A 107 34.79 -3.75 -13.50
C LYS A 107 34.04 -2.84 -12.51
N GLY A 108 34.75 -2.31 -11.51
CA GLY A 108 34.14 -1.49 -10.46
C GLY A 108 33.26 -2.25 -9.46
N ARG A 109 33.24 -3.59 -9.50
CA ARG A 109 32.47 -4.44 -8.59
C ARG A 109 33.37 -5.35 -7.76
N ILE A 110 32.89 -5.71 -6.57
CA ILE A 110 33.49 -6.72 -5.70
C ILE A 110 32.44 -7.79 -5.39
N ASN A 111 32.87 -9.04 -5.34
CA ASN A 111 32.02 -10.11 -4.85
C ASN A 111 32.19 -10.23 -3.33
N LEU A 112 31.08 -10.09 -2.63
CA LEU A 112 31.00 -10.23 -1.19
C LEU A 112 30.39 -11.60 -0.88
N THR A 113 31.24 -12.54 -0.47
CA THR A 113 30.84 -13.91 -0.16
C THR A 113 31.20 -14.29 1.27
N PHE A 114 30.19 -14.68 2.05
CA PHE A 114 30.31 -15.19 3.42
C PHE A 114 29.23 -16.24 3.71
N LEU A 115 29.48 -17.10 4.69
CA LEU A 115 28.55 -18.16 5.08
C LEU A 115 27.78 -17.72 6.33
N VAL A 116 26.47 -17.94 6.32
CA VAL A 116 25.59 -17.65 7.45
C VAL A 116 25.00 -18.95 7.96
N THR A 117 25.06 -19.15 9.27
CA THR A 117 24.48 -20.31 9.94
C THR A 117 23.41 -19.89 10.95
N VAL A 118 22.34 -20.66 11.04
CA VAL A 118 21.31 -20.54 12.08
C VAL A 118 21.15 -21.89 12.77
N PRO A 119 21.50 -21.99 14.07
CA PRO A 119 21.30 -23.21 14.83
C PRO A 119 19.83 -23.61 14.93
N ARG A 120 19.53 -24.91 14.90
CA ARG A 120 18.16 -25.45 15.07
C ARG A 120 17.46 -24.97 16.34
N ALA A 121 18.22 -24.68 17.40
CA ALA A 121 17.68 -24.17 18.67
C ALA A 121 16.97 -22.81 18.53
N LEU A 122 17.31 -22.05 17.48
CA LEU A 122 16.72 -20.74 17.16
C LEU A 122 15.59 -20.82 16.14
N MET A 123 15.25 -22.02 15.67
CA MET A 123 14.23 -22.26 14.67
C MET A 123 12.98 -22.91 15.31
N ASP A 124 11.81 -22.58 14.79
CA ASP A 124 10.49 -23.10 15.23
C ASP A 124 9.49 -22.87 14.09
N GLU A 125 8.46 -23.72 13.97
CA GLU A 125 7.39 -23.50 12.99
C GLU A 125 6.65 -22.17 13.20
N ARG A 126 6.69 -21.63 14.42
CA ARG A 126 6.03 -20.37 14.82
C ARG A 126 6.92 -19.15 14.69
N TYR A 127 8.14 -19.30 14.19
CA TYR A 127 9.12 -18.20 14.11
C TYR A 127 9.35 -17.72 12.69
N GLN A 128 9.69 -16.45 12.59
CA GLN A 128 10.45 -15.88 11.49
C GLN A 128 11.83 -15.49 12.01
N VAL A 129 12.87 -16.03 11.40
CA VAL A 129 14.26 -15.63 11.65
C VAL A 129 14.71 -14.75 10.49
N VAL A 130 15.15 -13.54 10.80
CA VAL A 130 15.66 -12.57 9.83
C VAL A 130 17.12 -12.29 10.17
N LEU A 131 18.00 -12.52 9.20
CA LEU A 131 19.42 -12.23 9.28
C LEU A 131 19.68 -11.03 8.38
N SER A 132 20.06 -9.90 8.98
CA SER A 132 20.22 -8.62 8.30
C SER A 132 21.71 -8.24 8.26
N PRO A 133 22.42 -8.58 7.17
CA PRO A 133 23.79 -8.15 7.00
C PRO A 133 23.84 -6.64 6.76
N ARG A 134 24.81 -5.97 7.40
CA ARG A 134 25.13 -4.56 7.23
C ARG A 134 26.60 -4.43 6.88
N LEU A 135 26.88 -3.64 5.86
CA LEU A 135 28.22 -3.28 5.46
C LEU A 135 28.58 -1.93 6.07
N LEU A 136 29.58 -1.94 6.94
CA LEU A 136 30.12 -0.78 7.62
C LEU A 136 31.42 -0.36 6.95
N THR A 137 31.44 0.87 6.48
CA THR A 137 32.64 1.65 6.18
C THR A 137 32.83 2.65 7.32
N GLU A 138 34.03 3.21 7.51
CA GLU A 138 34.28 4.19 8.60
C GLU A 138 33.26 5.34 8.62
N ASP A 139 32.80 5.77 7.44
CA ASP A 139 31.92 6.94 7.29
C ASP A 139 30.45 6.58 6.97
N THR A 140 30.16 5.37 6.49
CA THR A 140 28.82 4.99 5.98
C THR A 140 28.40 3.57 6.35
N THR A 141 27.10 3.37 6.55
CA THR A 141 26.49 2.05 6.76
C THR A 141 25.52 1.75 5.62
N MET A 142 25.74 0.64 4.92
CA MET A 142 24.86 0.15 3.87
C MET A 142 24.14 -1.12 4.36
N THR A 143 22.82 -1.16 4.21
CA THR A 143 22.04 -2.36 4.50
C THR A 143 22.08 -3.29 3.31
N LEU A 144 22.29 -4.58 3.57
CA LEU A 144 22.27 -5.62 2.55
C LEU A 144 20.95 -6.40 2.66
N PRO A 145 20.41 -6.93 1.55
CA PRO A 145 19.16 -7.68 1.60
C PRO A 145 19.25 -8.86 2.58
N PRO A 146 18.25 -9.05 3.46
CA PRO A 146 18.30 -10.05 4.50
C PRO A 146 18.08 -11.47 3.97
N VAL A 147 18.53 -12.45 4.76
CA VAL A 147 18.13 -13.85 4.63
C VAL A 147 16.97 -14.10 5.59
N VAL A 148 15.84 -14.56 5.07
CA VAL A 148 14.59 -14.71 5.82
C VAL A 148 14.19 -16.17 5.86
N LEU A 149 13.99 -16.68 7.07
CA LEU A 149 13.55 -18.03 7.33
C LEU A 149 12.18 -17.97 7.99
N LYS A 150 11.19 -18.65 7.41
CA LYS A 150 9.82 -18.66 7.94
C LYS A 150 9.42 -20.09 8.31
N GLY A 151 9.00 -20.27 9.55
CA GLY A 151 8.31 -21.48 9.97
C GLY A 151 6.92 -21.57 9.34
N ARG A 152 6.40 -22.79 9.20
CA ARG A 152 5.13 -23.06 8.54
C ARG A 152 3.94 -22.34 9.19
N GLU A 153 3.85 -22.37 10.52
CA GLU A 153 2.76 -21.69 11.26
C GLU A 153 2.90 -20.17 11.18
N PHE A 154 4.12 -19.64 11.23
CA PHE A 154 4.36 -18.20 11.05
C PHE A 154 3.92 -17.74 9.66
N LYS A 155 4.27 -18.50 8.61
CA LYS A 155 3.85 -18.20 7.24
C LYS A 155 2.33 -18.21 7.13
N ALA A 156 1.65 -19.21 7.69
CA ALA A 156 0.19 -19.27 7.69
C ALA A 156 -0.46 -18.07 8.42
N ALA A 157 0.13 -17.62 9.53
CA ALA A 157 -0.31 -16.42 10.24
C ALA A 157 -0.11 -15.15 9.40
N GLN A 158 1.05 -14.98 8.78
CA GLN A 158 1.34 -13.86 7.88
C GLN A 158 0.38 -13.84 6.68
N ASP A 159 0.16 -14.98 6.01
CA ASP A 159 -0.74 -15.10 4.86
C ASP A 159 -2.20 -14.75 5.24
N LYS A 160 -2.63 -15.13 6.45
CA LYS A 160 -3.95 -14.76 6.99
C LYS A 160 -4.08 -13.25 7.19
N GLU A 161 -3.06 -12.59 7.72
CA GLU A 161 -3.04 -11.12 7.89
C GLU A 161 -3.07 -10.41 6.53
N GLN A 162 -2.31 -10.89 5.54
CA GLN A 162 -2.32 -10.32 4.20
C GLN A 162 -3.69 -10.47 3.53
N LYS A 163 -4.34 -11.64 3.67
CA LYS A 163 -5.70 -11.85 3.18
C LYS A 163 -6.72 -10.93 3.86
N ALA A 164 -6.58 -10.72 5.16
CA ALA A 164 -7.44 -9.78 5.90
C ALA A 164 -7.22 -8.33 5.45
N LEU A 165 -5.98 -7.95 5.16
CA LEU A 165 -5.65 -6.62 4.62
C LEU A 165 -6.26 -6.43 3.23
N GLN A 166 -6.13 -7.42 2.35
CA GLN A 166 -6.74 -7.38 1.02
C GLN A 166 -8.26 -7.25 1.11
N ALA A 167 -8.92 -8.07 1.95
CA ALA A 167 -10.36 -7.99 2.16
C ALA A 167 -10.78 -6.62 2.74
N PHE A 168 -9.96 -6.02 3.61
CA PHE A 168 -10.19 -4.65 4.10
C PHE A 168 -10.12 -3.62 2.96
N GLN A 169 -9.09 -3.69 2.11
CA GLN A 169 -8.94 -2.81 0.95
C GLN A 169 -10.12 -2.94 -0.02
N GLU A 170 -10.56 -4.17 -0.30
CA GLU A 170 -11.73 -4.45 -1.15
C GLU A 170 -13.05 -4.01 -0.51
N SER A 171 -13.14 -3.98 0.82
CA SER A 171 -14.33 -3.51 1.54
C SER A 171 -14.54 -2.00 1.46
N ILE A 172 -13.50 -1.26 1.08
CA ILE A 172 -13.56 0.18 0.91
C ILE A 172 -14.24 0.48 -0.43
N VAL A 173 -15.42 1.10 -0.35
CA VAL A 173 -16.22 1.47 -1.50
C VAL A 173 -15.73 2.82 -2.03
N ASP A 174 -15.56 2.92 -3.35
CA ASP A 174 -15.26 4.19 -4.02
C ASP A 174 -16.50 5.11 -4.07
N PRO A 175 -16.36 6.43 -3.90
CA PRO A 175 -17.47 7.40 -3.99
C PRO A 175 -18.33 7.25 -5.24
N SER A 176 -17.73 6.91 -6.40
CA SER A 176 -18.45 6.68 -7.65
C SER A 176 -19.48 5.54 -7.58
N LYS A 177 -19.34 4.63 -6.60
CA LYS A 177 -20.22 3.47 -6.42
C LYS A 177 -21.24 3.66 -5.30
N TYR A 178 -21.29 4.82 -4.64
CA TYR A 178 -22.17 5.05 -3.48
C TYR A 178 -23.66 4.88 -3.80
N ASP A 179 -24.09 5.30 -4.98
CA ASP A 179 -25.47 5.13 -5.44
C ASP A 179 -25.87 3.66 -5.57
N SER A 180 -24.93 2.79 -5.93
CA SER A 180 -25.19 1.36 -6.09
C SER A 180 -25.20 0.61 -4.75
N VAL A 181 -24.33 1.01 -3.81
CA VAL A 181 -24.11 0.26 -2.56
C VAL A 181 -24.87 0.83 -1.38
N PHE A 182 -24.94 2.17 -1.25
CA PHE A 182 -25.45 2.84 -0.05
C PHE A 182 -26.83 3.47 -0.22
N PHE A 183 -27.39 3.52 -1.43
CA PHE A 183 -28.74 4.05 -1.65
C PHE A 183 -29.82 3.12 -1.07
N ASN A 184 -30.63 3.63 -0.13
CA ASN A 184 -31.70 2.85 0.50
C ASN A 184 -32.97 2.89 -0.35
N ARG A 185 -33.01 2.04 -1.38
CA ARG A 185 -34.17 1.89 -2.30
C ARG A 185 -35.50 1.69 -1.57
N LYS A 186 -35.50 0.93 -0.47
CA LYS A 186 -36.71 0.63 0.30
C LYS A 186 -37.24 1.86 1.02
N ALA A 187 -36.37 2.59 1.73
CA ALA A 187 -36.76 3.83 2.42
C ALA A 187 -37.24 4.88 1.42
N HIS A 188 -36.51 5.06 0.31
CA HIS A 188 -36.90 5.94 -0.79
C HIS A 188 -38.29 5.59 -1.31
N ARG A 189 -38.51 4.35 -1.77
CA ARG A 189 -39.81 3.90 -2.31
C ARG A 189 -40.96 4.04 -1.30
N SER A 190 -40.70 3.82 -0.01
CA SER A 190 -41.72 3.92 1.04
C SER A 190 -42.12 5.37 1.34
N PHE A 191 -41.16 6.30 1.34
CA PHE A 191 -41.45 7.72 1.47
C PHE A 191 -42.22 8.23 0.24
N MET A 192 -41.73 7.85 -0.94
CA MET A 192 -42.31 8.13 -2.24
C MET A 192 -43.79 7.75 -2.34
N GLY A 193 -44.13 6.51 -1.98
CA GLY A 193 -45.52 6.07 -2.00
C GLY A 193 -46.41 6.83 -1.02
N ARG A 194 -45.90 7.22 0.16
CA ARG A 194 -46.65 8.04 1.13
C ARG A 194 -46.91 9.45 0.59
N LEU A 195 -45.91 10.09 0.02
CA LEU A 195 -46.05 11.43 -0.56
C LEU A 195 -47.09 11.45 -1.69
N GLN A 196 -47.04 10.47 -2.60
CA GLN A 196 -48.04 10.32 -3.66
C GLN A 196 -49.46 10.10 -3.09
N GLN A 197 -49.58 9.31 -2.03
CA GLN A 197 -50.85 9.08 -1.34
C GLN A 197 -51.39 10.36 -0.68
N ASP A 198 -50.51 11.20 -0.12
CA ASP A 198 -50.89 12.48 0.49
C ASP A 198 -51.40 13.47 -0.58
N TYR A 199 -50.73 13.54 -1.73
CA TYR A 199 -51.19 14.32 -2.89
C TYR A 199 -52.56 13.86 -3.39
N TYR A 200 -52.73 12.55 -3.60
CA TYR A 200 -54.02 11.99 -4.02
C TYR A 200 -55.13 12.26 -2.99
N SER A 201 -54.81 12.13 -1.70
CA SER A 201 -55.77 12.38 -0.62
C SER A 201 -56.18 13.85 -0.56
N ALA A 202 -55.26 14.78 -0.80
CA ALA A 202 -55.55 16.22 -0.89
C ALA A 202 -56.48 16.53 -2.06
N TYR A 203 -56.17 16.03 -3.26
CA TYR A 203 -57.03 16.13 -4.43
C TYR A 203 -58.43 15.56 -4.14
N ARG A 204 -58.51 14.34 -3.62
CA ARG A 204 -59.79 13.65 -3.35
C ARG A 204 -60.67 14.46 -2.40
N ARG A 205 -60.10 15.13 -1.39
CA ARG A 205 -60.86 16.01 -0.49
C ARG A 205 -61.47 17.21 -1.23
N GLN A 206 -60.68 17.91 -2.04
CA GLN A 206 -61.15 19.05 -2.83
C GLN A 206 -62.20 18.63 -3.85
N PHE A 207 -61.92 17.56 -4.60
CA PHE A 207 -62.83 16.98 -5.59
C PHE A 207 -64.16 16.56 -4.99
N SER A 208 -64.14 15.87 -3.83
CA SER A 208 -65.37 15.46 -3.15
C SER A 208 -66.19 16.66 -2.66
N LEU A 209 -65.53 17.73 -2.19
CA LEU A 209 -66.19 18.96 -1.77
C LEU A 209 -66.84 19.68 -2.97
N GLN A 210 -66.12 19.77 -4.10
CA GLN A 210 -66.64 20.37 -5.34
C GLN A 210 -67.84 19.60 -5.89
N LEU A 211 -67.78 18.27 -5.96
CA LEU A 211 -68.93 17.45 -6.38
C LEU A 211 -70.14 17.62 -5.46
N ALA A 212 -69.90 17.72 -4.14
CA ALA A 212 -70.97 17.96 -3.19
C ALA A 212 -71.59 19.35 -3.38
N TYR A 213 -70.78 20.36 -3.69
CA TYR A 213 -71.24 21.71 -4.00
C TYR A 213 -72.07 21.74 -5.29
N GLU A 214 -71.57 21.18 -6.39
CA GLU A 214 -72.28 21.14 -7.67
C GLU A 214 -73.62 20.42 -7.56
N ARG A 215 -73.66 19.29 -6.84
CA ARG A 215 -74.92 18.57 -6.57
C ARG A 215 -75.90 19.43 -5.77
N TRP A 216 -75.43 20.08 -4.71
CA TRP A 216 -76.26 20.97 -3.89
C TRP A 216 -76.78 22.17 -4.69
N ARG A 217 -75.88 22.83 -5.45
CA ARG A 217 -76.17 23.97 -6.30
C ARG A 217 -77.26 23.63 -7.31
N ARG A 218 -77.12 22.51 -8.04
CA ARG A 218 -78.11 22.04 -9.02
C ARG A 218 -79.49 21.87 -8.40
N ILE A 219 -79.59 21.19 -7.26
CA ILE A 219 -80.86 20.96 -6.56
C ILE A 219 -81.51 22.29 -6.13
N MET A 220 -80.70 23.22 -5.62
CA MET A 220 -81.20 24.52 -5.15
C MET A 220 -81.61 25.44 -6.31
N GLU A 221 -80.82 25.49 -7.38
CA GLU A 221 -81.16 26.23 -8.60
C GLU A 221 -82.46 25.71 -9.19
N GLU A 222 -82.61 24.39 -9.35
CA GLU A 222 -83.85 23.77 -9.84
C GLU A 222 -85.06 24.14 -8.94
N ARG A 223 -84.88 24.05 -7.62
CA ARG A 223 -85.94 24.43 -6.65
C ARG A 223 -86.33 25.90 -6.77
N TYR A 224 -85.35 26.79 -6.96
CA TYR A 224 -85.60 28.22 -7.09
C TYR A 224 -86.23 28.56 -8.43
N LEU A 225 -85.74 27.99 -9.53
CA LEU A 225 -86.33 28.12 -10.86
C LEU A 225 -87.80 27.66 -10.86
N ASN A 226 -88.10 26.49 -10.30
CA ASN A 226 -89.47 25.98 -10.20
C ASN A 226 -90.36 26.89 -9.34
N ALA A 227 -89.85 27.41 -8.21
CA ALA A 227 -90.59 28.34 -7.36
C ALA A 227 -90.87 29.69 -8.06
N ASN A 228 -89.88 30.22 -8.77
CA ASN A 228 -90.00 31.47 -9.53
C ASN A 228 -90.98 31.28 -10.71
N ALA A 229 -90.88 30.18 -11.45
CA ALA A 229 -91.78 29.82 -12.53
C ALA A 229 -93.23 29.65 -12.04
N ALA A 230 -93.44 28.94 -10.92
CA ALA A 230 -94.76 28.80 -10.32
C ALA A 230 -95.36 30.15 -9.88
N ARG A 231 -94.54 31.05 -9.31
CA ARG A 231 -94.95 32.41 -8.94
C ARG A 231 -95.33 33.25 -10.17
N ALA A 232 -94.54 33.16 -11.23
CA ALA A 232 -94.83 33.83 -12.50
C ALA A 232 -96.12 33.30 -13.11
N GLY A 233 -96.27 31.98 -13.24
CA GLY A 233 -97.48 31.34 -13.75
C GLY A 233 -98.73 31.68 -12.92
N ALA A 234 -98.62 31.74 -11.59
CA ALA A 234 -99.73 32.15 -10.72
C ALA A 234 -100.13 33.63 -10.92
N TYR A 235 -99.16 34.53 -11.12
CA TYR A 235 -99.43 35.92 -11.47
C TYR A 235 -100.12 36.00 -12.83
N ASP A 236 -99.56 35.34 -13.85
CA ASP A 236 -100.07 35.38 -15.22
C ASP A 236 -101.48 34.78 -15.30
N THR A 237 -101.76 33.70 -14.55
CA THR A 237 -103.11 33.12 -14.45
C THR A 237 -104.11 34.14 -13.89
N LYS A 238 -103.75 34.83 -12.79
CA LYS A 238 -104.62 35.88 -12.20
C LYS A 238 -104.79 37.07 -13.13
N TYR A 239 -103.72 37.48 -13.81
CA TYR A 239 -103.73 38.54 -14.79
C TYR A 239 -104.70 38.21 -15.94
N HIS A 240 -104.59 37.03 -16.54
CA HIS A 240 -105.45 36.62 -17.65
C HIS A 240 -106.90 36.42 -17.23
N ALA A 241 -107.17 35.90 -16.03
CA ALA A 241 -108.53 35.85 -15.49
C ALA A 241 -109.13 37.26 -15.38
N LYS A 242 -108.35 38.23 -14.87
CA LYS A 242 -108.78 39.63 -14.79
C LYS A 242 -108.88 40.33 -16.15
N ALA A 243 -108.05 39.94 -17.11
CA ALA A 243 -108.16 40.41 -18.49
C ALA A 243 -109.47 39.94 -19.12
N LEU A 244 -109.88 38.67 -18.90
CA LEU A 244 -111.15 38.14 -19.38
C LEU A 244 -112.35 38.82 -18.72
N ASP A 245 -112.32 39.04 -17.39
CA ASP A 245 -113.34 39.83 -16.67
C ASP A 245 -113.50 41.22 -17.30
N MET A 246 -112.38 41.90 -17.56
CA MET A 246 -112.33 43.22 -18.18
C MET A 246 -112.86 43.20 -19.62
N LEU A 247 -112.44 42.25 -20.46
CA LEU A 247 -112.92 42.11 -21.84
C LEU A 247 -114.43 41.87 -21.86
N GLY A 248 -114.93 41.01 -20.97
CA GLY A 248 -116.37 40.78 -20.81
C GLY A 248 -117.13 42.05 -20.43
N ALA A 249 -116.56 42.90 -19.57
CA ALA A 249 -117.15 44.20 -19.23
C ALA A 249 -117.10 45.17 -20.42
N ALA A 250 -115.95 45.27 -21.10
CA ALA A 250 -115.76 46.11 -22.29
C ALA A 250 -116.75 45.76 -23.42
N TYR A 251 -116.95 44.47 -23.71
CA TYR A 251 -117.92 44.03 -24.72
C TYR A 251 -119.37 44.33 -24.33
N ARG A 252 -119.72 44.23 -23.04
CA ARG A 252 -121.06 44.64 -22.57
C ARG A 252 -121.28 46.14 -22.72
N ASP A 253 -120.28 46.96 -22.42
CA ASP A 253 -120.33 48.41 -22.62
C ASP A 253 -120.50 48.74 -24.12
N GLU A 254 -119.70 48.12 -25.00
CA GLU A 254 -119.80 48.28 -26.48
C GLU A 254 -121.17 47.89 -27.03
N LEU A 255 -121.72 46.74 -26.62
CA LEU A 255 -123.07 46.28 -27.02
C LEU A 255 -124.18 47.24 -26.59
N SER A 256 -123.97 47.98 -25.50
CA SER A 256 -124.91 48.99 -25.00
C SER A 256 -124.74 50.38 -25.64
N GLY A 257 -123.84 50.52 -26.63
CA GLY A 257 -123.53 51.80 -27.30
C GLY A 257 -122.66 52.75 -26.47
N ARG A 258 -122.01 52.27 -25.40
CA ARG A 258 -121.09 53.05 -24.54
C ARG A 258 -119.63 52.82 -24.94
N ASP A 259 -118.76 53.78 -24.64
CA ASP A 259 -117.32 53.68 -24.89
C ASP A 259 -116.62 52.75 -23.87
N SER A 260 -115.88 51.75 -24.37
CA SER A 260 -115.15 50.75 -23.58
C SER A 260 -113.67 51.08 -23.35
N VAL A 261 -113.15 52.16 -23.96
CA VAL A 261 -111.72 52.53 -23.89
C VAL A 261 -111.26 52.74 -22.43
N GLY A 262 -112.15 53.23 -21.57
CA GLY A 262 -111.87 53.41 -20.13
C GLY A 262 -111.57 52.10 -19.39
N GLN A 263 -112.26 51.01 -19.72
CA GLN A 263 -112.04 49.70 -19.09
C GLN A 263 -110.65 49.14 -19.42
N ARG A 264 -110.24 49.25 -20.70
CA ARG A 264 -108.92 48.80 -21.17
C ARG A 264 -107.80 49.66 -20.58
N LYS A 265 -107.92 50.99 -20.65
CA LYS A 265 -106.93 51.91 -20.06
C LYS A 265 -106.76 51.71 -18.55
N GLY A 266 -107.86 51.48 -17.82
CA GLY A 266 -107.81 51.21 -16.38
C GLY A 266 -107.09 49.90 -16.06
N PHE A 267 -107.33 48.86 -16.84
CA PHE A 267 -106.62 47.58 -16.71
C PHE A 267 -105.13 47.70 -17.03
N ASP A 268 -104.78 48.37 -18.13
CA ASP A 268 -103.38 48.57 -18.55
C ASP A 268 -102.59 49.39 -17.51
N MET A 269 -103.25 50.36 -16.85
CA MET A 269 -102.66 51.12 -15.74
C MET A 269 -102.40 50.24 -14.51
N LEU A 270 -103.29 49.29 -14.20
CA LEU A 270 -103.16 48.41 -13.04
C LEU A 270 -102.15 47.27 -13.27
N TYR A 271 -102.10 46.75 -14.49
CA TYR A 271 -101.31 45.59 -14.88
C TYR A 271 -100.28 45.93 -15.96
N SER A 272 -99.42 46.91 -15.66
CA SER A 272 -98.30 47.25 -16.55
C SER A 272 -97.17 46.21 -16.48
N PRO A 273 -96.32 46.09 -17.53
CA PRO A 273 -95.12 45.25 -17.51
C PRO A 273 -94.18 45.57 -16.35
N GLU A 274 -94.04 46.85 -15.99
CA GLU A 274 -93.22 47.33 -14.88
C GLU A 274 -93.72 46.80 -13.53
N ARG A 275 -95.04 46.84 -13.31
CA ARG A 275 -95.66 46.31 -12.08
C ARG A 275 -95.52 44.80 -11.98
N ARG A 276 -95.65 44.09 -13.11
CA ARG A 276 -95.35 42.64 -13.18
C ARG A 276 -93.91 42.37 -12.79
N ALA A 277 -92.95 43.07 -13.40
CA ALA A 277 -91.53 42.90 -13.10
C ALA A 277 -91.24 43.16 -11.61
N ALA A 278 -91.76 44.25 -11.04
CA ALA A 278 -91.60 44.57 -9.61
C ALA A 278 -92.21 43.52 -8.67
N TYR A 279 -93.39 42.98 -9.03
CA TYR A 279 -94.05 41.93 -8.26
C TYR A 279 -93.26 40.61 -8.24
N LEU A 280 -92.69 40.24 -9.39
CA LEU A 280 -91.88 39.04 -9.54
C LEU A 280 -90.53 39.20 -8.82
N ALA A 281 -89.84 40.33 -9.02
CA ALA A 281 -88.55 40.64 -8.39
C ALA A 281 -88.62 40.59 -6.85
N ARG A 282 -89.71 41.08 -6.24
CA ARG A 282 -89.87 41.10 -4.77
C ARG A 282 -89.80 39.71 -4.11
N GLY A 283 -90.14 38.65 -4.86
CA GLY A 283 -90.14 37.27 -4.35
C GLY A 283 -89.24 36.34 -5.15
N GLU A 284 -88.34 36.89 -5.97
CA GLU A 284 -87.41 36.11 -6.76
C GLU A 284 -86.41 35.40 -5.84
N ARG A 285 -86.26 34.09 -6.05
CA ARG A 285 -85.27 33.29 -5.35
C ARG A 285 -84.05 33.10 -6.24
N GLN A 286 -82.88 33.42 -5.71
CA GLN A 286 -81.60 33.21 -6.37
C GLN A 286 -80.55 32.79 -5.34
N LEU A 287 -79.46 32.16 -5.79
CA LEU A 287 -78.35 31.83 -4.93
C LEU A 287 -77.58 33.10 -4.56
N ASP A 288 -77.27 33.25 -3.26
CA ASP A 288 -76.50 34.35 -2.73
C ASP A 288 -75.61 33.87 -1.57
N SER A 289 -74.67 34.71 -1.12
CA SER A 289 -73.72 34.36 -0.05
C SER A 289 -74.40 34.06 1.30
N THR A 290 -75.66 34.48 1.48
CA THR A 290 -76.45 34.29 2.71
C THR A 290 -77.09 32.90 2.74
N ASN A 291 -77.58 32.42 1.59
CA ASN A 291 -78.27 31.15 1.48
C ASN A 291 -77.37 29.95 1.11
N VAL A 292 -76.12 30.21 0.73
CA VAL A 292 -75.10 29.19 0.50
C VAL A 292 -74.52 28.66 1.83
N PRO A 293 -74.51 27.33 2.07
CA PRO A 293 -73.89 26.73 3.24
C PRO A 293 -72.42 27.12 3.40
N GLY A 294 -71.97 27.37 4.64
CA GLY A 294 -70.61 27.86 4.92
C GLY A 294 -69.49 27.03 4.27
N LYS A 295 -69.63 25.70 4.23
CA LYS A 295 -68.65 24.79 3.59
C LYS A 295 -68.50 24.98 2.06
N PHE A 296 -69.47 25.62 1.41
CA PHE A 296 -69.48 25.90 -0.03
C PHE A 296 -69.29 27.38 -0.36
N ARG A 297 -69.32 28.26 0.64
CA ARG A 297 -69.28 29.71 0.45
C ARG A 297 -68.07 30.15 -0.37
N MET A 298 -66.88 29.64 -0.05
CA MET A 298 -65.65 29.92 -0.79
C MET A 298 -65.74 29.49 -2.27
N LEU A 299 -66.35 28.34 -2.55
CA LEU A 299 -66.52 27.83 -3.92
C LEU A 299 -67.48 28.71 -4.73
N PHE A 300 -68.56 29.17 -4.09
CA PHE A 300 -69.54 30.07 -4.68
C PHE A 300 -68.95 31.46 -4.97
N GLU A 301 -68.32 32.09 -3.97
CA GLU A 301 -67.77 33.44 -4.10
C GLU A 301 -66.66 33.53 -5.14
N ARG A 302 -65.86 32.47 -5.30
CA ARG A 302 -64.76 32.42 -6.26
C ARG A 302 -65.16 31.88 -7.64
N GLY A 303 -66.41 31.45 -7.82
CA GLY A 303 -66.86 30.81 -9.06
C GLY A 303 -66.08 29.55 -9.42
N TRP A 304 -65.65 28.77 -8.42
CA TRP A 304 -64.82 27.59 -8.65
C TRP A 304 -65.58 26.50 -9.41
N THR A 305 -64.92 25.98 -10.44
CA THR A 305 -65.38 24.87 -11.28
C THR A 305 -64.51 23.65 -11.05
N MET A 306 -64.90 22.51 -11.66
CA MET A 306 -64.06 21.31 -11.64
C MET A 306 -62.64 21.56 -12.19
N ASP A 307 -62.51 22.43 -13.19
CA ASP A 307 -61.23 22.80 -13.81
C ASP A 307 -60.37 23.71 -12.93
N SER A 308 -60.95 24.28 -11.86
CA SER A 308 -60.21 25.10 -10.89
C SER A 308 -59.41 24.26 -9.88
N ILE A 309 -59.53 22.92 -9.91
CA ILE A 309 -58.80 22.04 -8.98
C ILE A 309 -57.38 21.83 -9.49
N GLU A 310 -56.42 22.46 -8.82
CA GLU A 310 -55.00 22.27 -9.11
C GLU A 310 -54.47 20.95 -8.51
N ASN A 311 -54.04 20.04 -9.39
CA ASN A 311 -53.44 18.78 -8.97
C ASN A 311 -51.97 18.95 -8.63
N LYS A 312 -51.60 18.63 -7.39
CA LYS A 312 -50.20 18.41 -7.03
C LYS A 312 -49.80 17.01 -7.50
N SER A 313 -48.78 16.94 -8.33
CA SER A 313 -48.22 15.68 -8.81
C SER A 313 -46.77 15.56 -8.36
N PHE A 314 -46.31 14.32 -8.28
CA PHE A 314 -44.94 14.04 -7.93
C PHE A 314 -44.02 14.34 -9.12
N THR A 315 -42.94 15.10 -8.87
CA THR A 315 -41.99 15.52 -9.90
C THR A 315 -40.63 14.85 -9.76
N GLU A 316 -39.82 14.88 -10.81
CA GLU A 316 -38.43 14.40 -10.75
C GLU A 316 -37.60 15.15 -9.71
N LYS A 317 -37.86 16.47 -9.57
CA LYS A 317 -37.21 17.30 -8.55
C LYS A 317 -37.50 16.79 -7.14
N ASP A 318 -38.76 16.45 -6.85
CA ASP A 318 -39.14 15.86 -5.57
C ASP A 318 -38.42 14.52 -5.35
N SER A 319 -38.22 13.73 -6.42
CA SER A 319 -37.46 12.46 -6.32
C SER A 319 -36.01 12.68 -5.99
N LEU A 320 -35.38 13.68 -6.60
CA LEU A 320 -33.98 13.99 -6.34
C LEU A 320 -33.78 14.51 -4.92
N GLU A 321 -34.68 15.37 -4.45
CA GLU A 321 -34.66 15.88 -3.07
C GLU A 321 -34.82 14.74 -2.05
N VAL A 322 -35.74 13.80 -2.28
CA VAL A 322 -35.90 12.62 -1.42
C VAL A 322 -34.69 11.68 -1.52
N ALA A 323 -34.12 11.51 -2.72
CA ALA A 323 -32.94 10.67 -2.93
C ALA A 323 -31.77 11.13 -2.07
N GLN A 324 -31.52 12.46 -2.02
CA GLN A 324 -30.46 13.05 -1.20
C GLN A 324 -30.53 12.66 0.28
N HIS A 325 -31.71 12.34 0.82
CA HIS A 325 -31.92 12.00 2.23
C HIS A 325 -32.14 10.50 2.49
N THR A 326 -32.03 9.66 1.47
CA THR A 326 -32.34 8.22 1.58
C THR A 326 -31.13 7.33 1.39
N TYR A 327 -29.92 7.87 1.52
CA TYR A 327 -28.70 7.07 1.62
C TYR A 327 -28.52 6.49 3.02
N ASN A 328 -27.76 5.40 3.11
CA ASN A 328 -27.29 4.88 4.38
C ASN A 328 -26.06 5.67 4.86
N PHE A 329 -26.32 6.85 5.42
CA PHE A 329 -25.26 7.77 5.88
C PHE A 329 -24.34 7.17 6.93
N ARG A 330 -24.85 6.27 7.80
CA ARG A 330 -24.01 5.57 8.78
C ARG A 330 -22.98 4.67 8.08
N ALA A 331 -23.40 3.94 7.04
CA ALA A 331 -22.50 3.09 6.27
C ALA A 331 -21.48 3.92 5.48
N ILE A 332 -21.91 5.04 4.89
CA ILE A 332 -21.01 5.99 4.21
C ILE A 332 -19.98 6.55 5.20
N ALA A 333 -20.39 7.01 6.37
CA ALA A 333 -19.49 7.55 7.39
C ALA A 333 -18.46 6.51 7.86
N HIS A 334 -18.87 5.24 8.02
CA HIS A 334 -17.93 4.16 8.32
C HIS A 334 -16.95 3.89 7.16
N ASN A 335 -17.42 3.91 5.91
CA ASN A 335 -16.57 3.75 4.74
C ASN A 335 -15.53 4.89 4.63
N GLU A 336 -15.97 6.15 4.79
CA GLU A 336 -15.06 7.30 4.81
C GLU A 336 -14.06 7.22 5.97
N SER A 337 -14.49 6.81 7.16
CA SER A 337 -13.58 6.58 8.28
C SER A 337 -12.50 5.54 7.96
N ARG A 338 -12.86 4.44 7.27
CA ARG A 338 -11.90 3.42 6.80
C ARG A 338 -10.94 3.97 5.75
N ARG A 339 -11.41 4.84 4.85
CA ARG A 339 -10.58 5.51 3.83
C ARG A 339 -9.58 6.49 4.47
N THR A 340 -10.07 7.41 5.29
CA THR A 340 -9.24 8.45 5.92
C THR A 340 -8.23 7.85 6.89
N ASN A 341 -8.61 6.82 7.65
CA ASN A 341 -7.75 6.21 8.68
C ASN A 341 -7.15 4.87 8.22
N ALA A 342 -6.96 4.66 6.91
CA ALA A 342 -6.52 3.39 6.33
C ALA A 342 -5.25 2.84 7.00
N ASP A 343 -4.27 3.70 7.30
CA ASP A 343 -3.02 3.30 7.97
C ASP A 343 -3.24 2.77 9.39
N THR A 344 -4.21 3.32 10.13
CA THR A 344 -4.55 2.84 11.47
C THR A 344 -5.19 1.46 11.40
N TYR A 345 -6.13 1.25 10.48
CA TYR A 345 -6.70 -0.08 10.24
C TYR A 345 -5.64 -1.09 9.77
N ARG A 346 -4.75 -0.69 8.84
CA ARG A 346 -3.63 -1.53 8.38
C ARG A 346 -2.75 -1.98 9.54
N ARG A 347 -2.39 -1.08 10.47
CA ARG A 347 -1.58 -1.42 11.66
C ARG A 347 -2.28 -2.41 12.60
N HIS A 348 -3.60 -2.41 12.67
CA HIS A 348 -4.37 -3.38 13.47
C HIS A 348 -4.54 -4.74 12.79
N ILE A 349 -4.37 -4.79 11.46
CA ILE A 349 -4.52 -6.01 10.67
C ILE A 349 -3.17 -6.72 10.48
N VAL A 350 -2.12 -5.95 10.16
CA VAL A 350 -0.80 -6.47 9.79
C VAL A 350 0.18 -6.28 10.94
N HIS A 351 0.50 -7.37 11.63
CA HIS A 351 1.54 -7.42 12.65
C HIS A 351 2.86 -7.96 12.06
N PHE A 352 2.78 -8.79 11.02
CA PHE A 352 3.93 -9.38 10.34
C PHE A 352 4.03 -8.87 8.88
N PRO A 353 4.61 -7.67 8.67
CA PRO A 353 4.75 -7.12 7.32
C PRO A 353 5.65 -8.00 6.43
N LEU A 354 5.39 -7.97 5.13
CA LEU A 354 6.24 -8.61 4.13
C LEU A 354 7.56 -7.83 4.00
N ILE A 355 8.64 -8.56 3.77
CA ILE A 355 9.96 -8.00 3.47
C ILE A 355 10.09 -8.03 1.96
N GLU A 356 10.08 -6.85 1.33
CA GLU A 356 9.99 -6.72 -0.14
C GLU A 356 11.24 -7.23 -0.86
N GLU A 357 12.42 -6.84 -0.36
CA GLU A 357 13.70 -7.24 -0.93
C GLU A 357 14.42 -8.21 0.01
N THR A 358 14.47 -9.49 -0.35
CA THR A 358 15.24 -10.51 0.38
C THR A 358 16.37 -11.03 -0.50
N GLN A 359 17.52 -11.33 0.10
CA GLN A 359 18.57 -12.06 -0.61
C GLN A 359 18.12 -13.51 -0.84
N TYR A 360 17.46 -14.08 0.17
CA TYR A 360 16.97 -15.44 0.15
C TYR A 360 15.81 -15.59 1.14
N GLU A 361 14.76 -16.29 0.71
CA GLU A 361 13.63 -16.67 1.57
C GLU A 361 13.43 -18.19 1.51
N ALA A 362 13.32 -18.83 2.68
CA ALA A 362 13.03 -20.27 2.77
C ALA A 362 12.03 -20.61 3.87
N GLY A 363 11.26 -21.68 3.61
CA GLY A 363 10.53 -22.40 4.64
C GLY A 363 11.49 -23.27 5.44
N VAL A 364 11.37 -23.26 6.76
CA VAL A 364 12.29 -24.01 7.64
C VAL A 364 11.56 -25.12 8.38
N THR A 365 12.16 -26.31 8.38
CA THR A 365 11.93 -27.38 9.35
C THR A 365 12.99 -27.32 10.45
N PRO A 366 12.62 -27.35 11.73
CA PRO A 366 13.55 -27.15 12.85
C PRO A 366 14.35 -28.43 13.22
N ASP A 367 14.65 -29.30 12.25
CA ASP A 367 15.33 -30.58 12.46
C ASP A 367 16.87 -30.46 12.41
N LYS A 368 17.38 -29.59 11.54
CA LYS A 368 18.81 -29.39 11.27
C LYS A 368 19.20 -27.92 11.30
N ASP A 369 20.50 -27.66 11.45
CA ASP A 369 21.02 -26.30 11.36
C ASP A 369 20.89 -25.80 9.91
N PHE A 370 20.56 -24.53 9.77
CA PHE A 370 20.45 -23.89 8.46
C PHE A 370 21.78 -23.25 8.09
N VAL A 371 22.26 -23.50 6.88
CA VAL A 371 23.52 -22.96 6.35
C VAL A 371 23.26 -22.37 4.98
N TYR A 372 23.66 -21.12 4.77
CA TYR A 372 23.49 -20.40 3.52
C TYR A 372 24.77 -19.67 3.12
N LEU A 373 25.21 -19.86 1.87
CA LEU A 373 26.30 -19.09 1.28
C LEU A 373 25.73 -17.79 0.73
N TYR A 374 25.93 -16.70 1.47
CA TYR A 374 25.60 -15.37 1.02
C TYR A 374 26.65 -14.94 -0.01
N SER A 375 26.24 -14.68 -1.24
CA SER A 375 27.11 -14.14 -2.30
C SER A 375 26.37 -13.01 -3.02
N ARG A 376 27.00 -11.84 -3.10
CA ARG A 376 26.45 -10.68 -3.80
C ARG A 376 27.55 -9.84 -4.40
N ASP A 377 27.35 -9.41 -5.65
CA ASP A 377 28.20 -8.41 -6.28
C ASP A 377 27.78 -7.01 -5.84
N LEU A 378 28.75 -6.25 -5.35
CA LEU A 378 28.58 -4.88 -4.89
C LEU A 378 29.36 -3.94 -5.79
N GLU A 379 28.72 -2.87 -6.23
CA GLU A 379 29.38 -1.77 -6.91
C GLU A 379 30.20 -0.97 -5.90
N VAL A 380 31.46 -0.75 -6.22
CA VAL A 380 32.40 -0.03 -5.37
C VAL A 380 32.33 1.44 -5.73
N THR A 381 31.78 2.24 -4.81
CA THR A 381 31.73 3.69 -4.97
C THR A 381 33.04 4.33 -4.49
N PRO A 382 33.39 5.55 -4.96
CA PRO A 382 34.59 6.27 -4.50
C PRO A 382 34.63 6.51 -2.98
N GLN A 383 33.46 6.56 -2.33
CA GLN A 383 33.33 6.74 -0.88
C GLN A 383 33.65 5.45 -0.09
N MET A 384 33.64 4.28 -0.76
CA MET A 384 33.97 3.00 -0.11
C MET A 384 35.47 2.89 0.13
N LYS A 385 35.87 2.92 1.40
CA LYS A 385 37.26 2.71 1.82
C LYS A 385 37.75 1.29 1.48
N LYS A 386 39.07 1.12 1.51
CA LYS A 386 39.74 -0.16 1.25
C LYS A 386 39.29 -1.28 2.20
N ARG A 387 39.07 -0.97 3.48
CA ARG A 387 38.62 -1.94 4.49
C ARG A 387 37.15 -1.70 4.82
N MET A 388 36.37 -2.77 4.77
CA MET A 388 34.95 -2.77 5.10
C MET A 388 34.66 -3.86 6.14
N LYS A 389 33.66 -3.65 6.98
CA LYS A 389 33.23 -4.62 7.98
C LYS A 389 31.81 -5.07 7.68
N VAL A 390 31.58 -6.36 7.51
CA VAL A 390 30.24 -6.94 7.46
C VAL A 390 29.86 -7.37 8.86
N ILE A 391 28.73 -6.87 9.33
CA ILE A 391 28.09 -7.30 10.58
C ILE A 391 26.77 -7.94 10.22
N VAL A 392 26.47 -9.09 10.82
CA VAL A 392 25.16 -9.73 10.69
C VAL A 392 24.37 -9.51 11.97
N ASP A 393 23.22 -8.85 11.85
CA ASP A 393 22.23 -8.78 12.92
C ASP A 393 21.21 -9.91 12.75
N SER A 394 20.67 -10.39 13.87
CA SER A 394 19.63 -11.41 13.86
C SER A 394 18.40 -10.93 14.61
N ARG A 395 17.22 -11.25 14.07
CA ARG A 395 15.93 -11.00 14.70
C ARG A 395 15.05 -12.22 14.55
N ILE A 396 14.46 -12.64 15.65
CA ILE A 396 13.46 -13.69 15.70
C ILE A 396 12.15 -13.05 16.12
N SER A 397 11.12 -13.21 15.29
CA SER A 397 9.75 -12.78 15.58
C SER A 397 8.88 -14.01 15.67
N ALA A 398 8.10 -14.15 16.74
CA ALA A 398 7.16 -15.24 16.91
C ALA A 398 5.72 -14.79 16.62
N ILE A 399 4.81 -15.75 16.36
CA ILE A 399 3.39 -15.47 16.08
C ILE A 399 2.64 -14.75 17.20
N ASP A 400 3.15 -14.79 18.44
CA ASP A 400 2.61 -14.05 19.59
C ASP A 400 3.17 -12.62 19.68
N GLN A 401 3.89 -12.17 18.65
CA GLN A 401 4.58 -10.88 18.53
C GLN A 401 5.75 -10.71 19.52
N SER A 402 6.09 -11.72 20.31
CA SER A 402 7.31 -11.69 21.10
C SER A 402 8.52 -11.69 20.16
N THR A 403 9.53 -10.89 20.50
CA THR A 403 10.73 -10.74 19.67
C THR A 403 11.99 -10.98 20.47
N TRP A 404 12.99 -11.52 19.79
CA TRP A 404 14.36 -11.62 20.27
C TRP A 404 15.27 -11.05 19.19
N MET A 405 16.25 -10.25 19.58
CA MET A 405 17.21 -9.69 18.63
C MET A 405 18.62 -9.72 19.21
N GLN A 406 19.59 -10.03 18.36
CA GLN A 406 21.00 -9.94 18.70
C GLN A 406 21.71 -9.16 17.60
N ARG A 407 22.32 -8.04 18.00
CA ARG A 407 23.11 -7.18 17.12
C ARG A 407 24.57 -7.60 17.15
N GLY A 408 25.28 -7.37 16.05
CA GLY A 408 26.74 -7.46 16.09
C GLY A 408 27.25 -8.89 16.32
N VAL A 409 26.56 -9.90 15.77
CA VAL A 409 26.79 -11.31 16.12
C VAL A 409 28.24 -11.72 15.80
N ASP A 410 28.65 -11.46 14.57
CA ASP A 410 30.01 -11.66 14.07
C ASP A 410 30.39 -10.47 13.18
N THR A 411 31.69 -10.14 13.17
CA THR A 411 32.25 -9.11 12.28
C THR A 411 33.25 -9.78 11.34
N LEU A 412 32.99 -9.65 10.04
CA LEU A 412 33.89 -10.08 8.97
C LEU A 412 34.52 -8.84 8.33
N THR A 413 35.83 -8.85 8.13
CA THR A 413 36.53 -7.75 7.47
C THR A 413 36.78 -8.12 6.01
N PHE A 414 36.32 -7.27 5.11
CA PHE A 414 36.61 -7.38 3.69
C PHE A 414 37.58 -6.28 3.30
N VAL A 415 38.70 -6.67 2.68
CA VAL A 415 39.69 -5.74 2.14
C VAL A 415 39.54 -5.75 0.63
N ILE A 416 39.14 -4.61 0.07
CA ILE A 416 39.11 -4.43 -1.38
C ILE A 416 40.56 -4.38 -1.86
N SER A 417 40.99 -5.38 -2.62
CA SER A 417 42.25 -5.33 -3.35
C SER A 417 41.99 -5.16 -4.83
N GLY A 418 42.87 -4.46 -5.51
CA GLY A 418 42.77 -4.26 -6.95
C GLY A 418 43.96 -3.50 -7.47
N ILE A 419 43.87 -3.08 -8.72
CA ILE A 419 44.97 -2.46 -9.45
C ILE A 419 45.46 -1.15 -8.81
N ASN A 420 44.63 -0.49 -7.99
CA ASN A 420 45.02 0.71 -7.24
C ASN A 420 46.13 0.46 -6.21
N ASP A 421 46.25 -0.76 -5.70
CA ASP A 421 47.31 -1.12 -4.76
C ASP A 421 48.70 -1.13 -5.43
N LEU A 422 48.76 -0.94 -6.75
CA LEU A 422 49.98 -0.94 -7.53
C LEU A 422 50.45 0.47 -7.95
N VAL A 423 49.71 1.53 -7.60
CA VAL A 423 50.05 2.92 -7.95
C VAL A 423 51.44 3.29 -7.43
N ASP A 424 52.26 3.92 -8.26
CA ASP A 424 53.56 4.44 -7.87
C ASP A 424 53.52 5.95 -7.68
N ALA A 425 53.31 6.38 -6.43
CA ALA A 425 53.20 7.80 -6.11
C ALA A 425 54.51 8.57 -6.34
N THR A 426 55.66 7.89 -6.32
CA THR A 426 56.99 8.53 -6.48
C THR A 426 57.23 9.05 -7.91
N LEU A 427 56.44 8.58 -8.89
CA LEU A 427 56.53 9.09 -10.27
C LEU A 427 56.15 10.57 -10.41
N ILE A 428 55.52 11.16 -9.39
CA ILE A 428 55.29 12.61 -9.35
C ILE A 428 56.60 13.39 -9.16
N ASP A 429 57.62 12.81 -8.52
CA ASP A 429 58.86 13.51 -8.15
C ASP A 429 59.66 13.97 -9.36
N ARG A 430 59.55 13.26 -10.49
CA ARG A 430 60.17 13.66 -11.77
C ARG A 430 59.56 14.96 -12.35
N LEU A 431 58.41 15.40 -11.82
CA LEU A 431 57.70 16.61 -12.23
C LEU A 431 57.96 17.78 -11.26
N ASN A 432 58.85 17.64 -10.27
CA ASN A 432 59.13 18.67 -9.27
C ASN A 432 59.60 20.01 -9.89
N GLU A 433 60.25 19.97 -11.05
CA GLU A 433 60.68 21.18 -11.79
C GLU A 433 59.55 21.84 -12.60
N LYS A 434 58.35 21.22 -12.65
CA LYS A 434 57.17 21.67 -13.39
C LYS A 434 55.93 21.65 -12.49
N PRO A 435 55.71 22.69 -11.66
CA PRO A 435 54.69 22.68 -10.61
C PRO A 435 53.26 22.50 -11.15
N GLU A 436 52.95 23.07 -12.31
CA GLU A 436 51.64 22.89 -12.96
C GLU A 436 51.41 21.44 -13.41
N ALA A 437 52.42 20.82 -14.01
CA ALA A 437 52.37 19.42 -14.42
C ALA A 437 52.28 18.47 -13.22
N ALA A 438 53.00 18.77 -12.13
CA ALA A 438 52.91 18.02 -10.88
C ALA A 438 51.51 18.15 -10.24
N ALA A 439 50.91 19.34 -10.26
CA ALA A 439 49.55 19.55 -9.76
C ALA A 439 48.50 18.77 -10.57
N GLU A 440 48.58 18.78 -11.91
CA GLU A 440 47.72 17.95 -12.76
C GLU A 440 47.93 16.45 -12.51
N TYR A 441 49.18 16.01 -12.38
CA TYR A 441 49.50 14.61 -12.11
C TYR A 441 48.94 14.17 -10.75
N LYS A 442 49.02 15.04 -9.74
CA LYS A 442 48.44 14.82 -8.42
C LYS A 442 46.92 14.61 -8.51
N LEU A 443 46.20 15.40 -9.31
CA LEU A 443 44.77 15.17 -9.58
C LEU A 443 44.54 13.79 -10.20
N GLY A 444 45.40 13.37 -11.13
CA GLY A 444 45.38 12.00 -11.68
C GLY A 444 45.54 10.93 -10.60
N LEU A 445 46.48 11.10 -9.66
CA LEU A 445 46.68 10.18 -8.54
C LEU A 445 45.50 10.18 -7.56
N GLU A 446 44.89 11.33 -7.27
CA GLU A 446 43.68 11.44 -6.45
C GLU A 446 42.50 10.69 -7.09
N ARG A 447 42.35 10.79 -8.41
CA ARG A 447 41.35 10.02 -9.18
C ARG A 447 41.65 8.52 -9.17
N MET A 448 42.92 8.11 -9.29
CA MET A 448 43.33 6.71 -9.11
C MET A 448 42.96 6.21 -7.72
N ALA A 449 43.25 6.97 -6.66
CA ALA A 449 42.88 6.61 -5.29
C ALA A 449 41.36 6.47 -5.10
N ALA A 450 40.59 7.33 -5.77
CA ALA A 450 39.12 7.27 -5.83
C ALA A 450 38.57 6.13 -6.72
N ARG A 451 39.43 5.34 -7.36
CA ARG A 451 39.10 4.27 -8.34
C ARG A 451 38.40 4.78 -9.60
N ASP A 452 38.51 6.08 -9.87
CA ASP A 452 38.01 6.73 -11.08
C ASP A 452 39.08 6.68 -12.18
N TYR A 453 39.29 5.49 -12.76
CA TYR A 453 40.32 5.27 -13.77
C TYR A 453 40.11 6.12 -15.02
N ARG A 454 38.85 6.33 -15.41
CA ARG A 454 38.49 7.17 -16.55
C ARG A 454 38.85 8.62 -16.29
N GLY A 455 38.47 9.17 -15.14
CA GLY A 455 38.85 10.52 -14.73
C GLY A 455 40.36 10.67 -14.53
N ALA A 456 41.03 9.63 -14.01
CA ALA A 456 42.48 9.62 -13.88
C ALA A 456 43.17 9.74 -15.25
N LEU A 457 42.69 9.02 -16.27
CA LEU A 457 43.24 9.08 -17.63
C LEU A 457 43.10 10.44 -18.30
N GLU A 458 42.16 11.30 -17.89
CA GLU A 458 42.07 12.66 -18.41
C GLU A 458 43.37 13.45 -18.15
N TYR A 459 43.98 13.21 -16.98
CA TYR A 459 45.23 13.81 -16.53
C TYR A 459 46.46 12.95 -16.88
N LEU A 460 46.40 11.64 -16.60
CA LEU A 460 47.57 10.75 -16.69
C LEU A 460 47.94 10.40 -18.14
N ARG A 461 47.01 10.46 -19.12
CA ARG A 461 47.34 10.11 -20.52
C ARG A 461 48.41 10.98 -21.16
N LYS A 462 48.64 12.20 -20.63
CA LYS A 462 49.72 13.10 -21.08
C LYS A 462 51.11 12.56 -20.75
N TYR A 463 51.17 11.60 -19.84
CA TYR A 463 52.38 10.99 -19.32
C TYR A 463 52.33 9.48 -19.59
N PRO A 464 52.99 8.98 -20.66
CA PRO A 464 53.02 7.55 -21.00
C PRO A 464 53.96 6.81 -20.04
N ASP A 465 53.59 6.77 -18.77
CA ASP A 465 54.33 6.16 -17.68
C ASP A 465 53.58 4.98 -17.10
N TYR A 466 54.15 4.40 -16.04
CA TYR A 466 53.56 3.25 -15.38
C TYR A 466 52.17 3.52 -14.80
N ASN A 467 51.90 4.69 -14.21
CA ASN A 467 50.57 5.00 -13.66
C ASN A 467 49.53 5.25 -14.77
N GLY A 468 49.93 5.82 -15.90
CA GLY A 468 49.09 5.91 -17.09
C GLY A 468 48.73 4.53 -17.65
N ALA A 469 49.70 3.62 -17.74
CA ALA A 469 49.45 2.23 -18.11
C ALA A 469 48.57 1.49 -17.08
N LEU A 470 48.78 1.76 -15.79
CA LEU A 470 47.99 1.21 -14.70
C LEU A 470 46.53 1.66 -14.76
N ALA A 471 46.28 2.92 -15.11
CA ALA A 471 44.93 3.46 -15.30
C ALA A 471 44.23 2.81 -16.51
N LEU A 472 44.94 2.58 -17.62
CA LEU A 472 44.44 1.82 -18.77
C LEU A 472 44.10 0.37 -18.38
N ALA A 473 44.99 -0.30 -17.66
CA ALA A 473 44.75 -1.66 -17.15
C ALA A 473 43.59 -1.71 -16.13
N GLY A 474 43.35 -0.63 -15.38
CA GLY A 474 42.20 -0.48 -14.49
C GLY A 474 40.86 -0.34 -15.24
N MET A 475 40.90 0.20 -16.46
CA MET A 475 39.79 0.22 -17.41
C MET A 475 39.65 -1.09 -18.21
N GLU A 476 40.49 -2.10 -17.94
CA GLU A 476 40.59 -3.34 -18.72
C GLU A 476 40.95 -3.10 -20.21
N GLU A 477 41.58 -1.97 -20.52
CA GLU A 477 42.15 -1.69 -21.84
C GLU A 477 43.56 -2.32 -21.93
N ASP A 478 43.62 -3.64 -21.71
CA ASP A 478 44.85 -4.39 -21.45
C ASP A 478 45.84 -4.30 -22.63
N GLU A 479 45.38 -4.29 -23.88
CA GLU A 479 46.26 -4.09 -25.06
C GLU A 479 46.94 -2.72 -25.06
N ARG A 480 46.17 -1.65 -24.79
CA ARG A 480 46.72 -0.28 -24.73
C ARG A 480 47.66 -0.12 -23.54
N ALA A 481 47.33 -0.74 -22.40
CA ALA A 481 48.23 -0.78 -21.25
C ALA A 481 49.55 -1.48 -21.62
N LEU A 482 49.51 -2.62 -22.32
CA LEU A 482 50.70 -3.34 -22.79
C LEU A 482 51.54 -2.52 -23.76
N MET A 483 50.93 -1.75 -24.68
CA MET A 483 51.66 -0.85 -25.57
C MET A 483 52.51 0.15 -24.78
N VAL A 484 51.96 0.75 -23.73
CA VAL A 484 52.70 1.68 -22.86
C VAL A 484 53.75 0.91 -22.05
N LEU A 485 53.39 -0.21 -21.41
CA LEU A 485 54.30 -0.99 -20.57
C LEU A 485 55.52 -1.54 -21.31
N ASN A 486 55.39 -1.84 -22.61
CA ASN A 486 56.49 -2.32 -23.45
C ASN A 486 57.50 -1.21 -23.80
N GLN A 487 57.11 0.06 -23.66
CA GLN A 487 58.02 1.20 -23.83
C GLN A 487 58.74 1.57 -22.52
N LEU A 488 58.29 1.04 -21.39
CA LEU A 488 58.90 1.29 -20.08
C LEU A 488 60.04 0.30 -19.80
N GLY A 489 61.03 0.76 -19.02
CA GLY A 489 62.10 -0.11 -18.53
C GLY A 489 61.54 -1.25 -17.67
N ALA A 490 62.08 -2.45 -17.87
CA ALA A 490 61.66 -3.63 -17.12
C ALA A 490 62.00 -3.45 -15.63
N ASN A 491 60.98 -3.50 -14.79
CA ASN A 491 61.09 -3.58 -13.33
C ASN A 491 59.99 -4.50 -12.79
N GLY A 492 60.07 -4.89 -11.52
CA GLY A 492 59.12 -5.83 -10.91
C GLY A 492 57.66 -5.42 -11.10
N LYS A 493 57.32 -4.15 -10.87
CA LYS A 493 55.95 -3.62 -11.01
C LYS A 493 55.45 -3.64 -12.46
N VAL A 494 56.30 -3.26 -13.42
CA VAL A 494 55.98 -3.26 -14.86
C VAL A 494 55.71 -4.67 -15.35
N GLU A 495 56.60 -5.62 -15.05
CA GLU A 495 56.43 -7.01 -15.47
C GLU A 495 55.23 -7.68 -14.78
N TYR A 496 54.95 -7.32 -13.52
CA TYR A 496 53.75 -7.78 -12.81
C TYR A 496 52.46 -7.30 -13.47
N LEU A 497 52.40 -6.01 -13.80
CA LEU A 497 51.23 -5.44 -14.48
C LEU A 497 51.06 -6.03 -15.89
N LYS A 498 52.16 -6.27 -16.62
CA LYS A 498 52.13 -7.00 -17.90
C LYS A 498 51.53 -8.40 -17.72
N ALA A 499 51.93 -9.14 -16.68
CA ALA A 499 51.38 -10.46 -16.40
C ALA A 499 49.86 -10.42 -16.17
N ILE A 500 49.35 -9.42 -15.45
CA ILE A 500 47.91 -9.21 -15.26
C ILE A 500 47.21 -9.00 -16.61
N CYS A 501 47.68 -8.04 -17.41
CA CYS A 501 47.10 -7.71 -18.72
C CYS A 501 47.14 -8.93 -19.67
N LEU A 502 48.27 -9.62 -19.76
CA LEU A 502 48.44 -10.80 -20.61
C LEU A 502 47.53 -11.95 -20.19
N THR A 503 47.32 -12.16 -18.88
CA THR A 503 46.42 -13.20 -18.38
C THR A 503 44.97 -12.91 -18.76
N ARG A 504 44.53 -11.65 -18.65
CA ARG A 504 43.17 -11.24 -19.06
C ARG A 504 42.95 -11.40 -20.56
N LEU A 505 43.98 -11.18 -21.36
CA LEU A 505 43.99 -11.45 -22.81
C LEU A 505 44.16 -12.94 -23.15
N SER A 506 44.14 -13.84 -22.18
CA SER A 506 44.33 -15.29 -22.35
C SER A 506 45.68 -15.70 -22.96
N ARG A 507 46.70 -14.83 -22.89
CA ARG A 507 48.08 -15.08 -23.35
C ARG A 507 48.91 -15.69 -22.21
N HIS A 508 48.49 -16.88 -21.77
CA HIS A 508 48.96 -17.46 -20.51
C HIS A 508 50.48 -17.73 -20.44
N GLU A 509 51.10 -18.21 -21.51
CA GLU A 509 52.55 -18.50 -21.52
C GLU A 509 53.39 -17.22 -21.37
N GLU A 510 53.01 -16.16 -22.07
CA GLU A 510 53.68 -14.86 -21.95
C GLU A 510 53.44 -14.24 -20.57
N ALA A 511 52.24 -14.43 -20.01
CA ALA A 511 51.90 -13.99 -18.68
C ALA A 511 52.72 -14.71 -17.60
N LYS A 512 52.90 -16.04 -17.71
CA LYS A 512 53.77 -16.83 -16.82
C LYS A 512 55.21 -16.31 -16.86
N ALA A 513 55.75 -16.08 -18.05
CA ALA A 513 57.11 -15.55 -18.22
C ALA A 513 57.27 -14.14 -17.62
N ALA A 514 56.29 -13.26 -17.84
CA ALA A 514 56.28 -11.92 -17.24
C ALA A 514 56.18 -11.98 -15.71
N LEU A 515 55.37 -12.88 -15.16
CA LEU A 515 55.20 -13.03 -13.72
C LEU A 515 56.46 -13.58 -13.04
N LEU A 516 57.15 -14.54 -13.65
CA LEU A 516 58.45 -15.05 -13.18
C LEU A 516 59.51 -13.92 -13.16
N ARG A 517 59.58 -13.12 -14.23
CA ARG A 517 60.47 -11.94 -14.25
C ARG A 517 60.11 -10.93 -13.17
N ALA A 518 58.82 -10.71 -12.92
CA ALA A 518 58.36 -9.81 -11.87
C ALA A 518 58.82 -10.26 -10.49
N VAL A 519 58.61 -11.54 -10.14
CA VAL A 519 59.02 -12.11 -8.85
C VAL A 519 60.54 -12.12 -8.69
N LYS A 520 61.29 -12.41 -9.76
CA LYS A 520 62.76 -12.35 -9.76
C LYS A 520 63.31 -10.93 -9.54
N LEU A 521 62.51 -9.89 -9.80
CA LEU A 521 62.90 -8.51 -9.54
C LEU A 521 62.40 -8.02 -8.17
N GLN A 522 61.28 -8.57 -7.69
CA GLN A 522 60.65 -8.22 -6.41
C GLN A 522 59.94 -9.45 -5.82
N SER A 523 60.61 -10.16 -4.91
CA SER A 523 60.17 -11.46 -4.35
C SER A 523 58.75 -11.41 -3.75
N PHE A 524 58.41 -10.33 -3.05
CA PHE A 524 57.10 -10.17 -2.39
C PHE A 524 55.88 -10.23 -3.34
N LEU A 525 56.08 -10.06 -4.66
CA LEU A 525 55.01 -10.12 -5.65
C LEU A 525 54.40 -11.52 -5.80
N VAL A 526 55.10 -12.57 -5.34
CA VAL A 526 54.56 -13.94 -5.32
C VAL A 526 53.28 -14.01 -4.48
N TYR A 527 53.29 -13.45 -3.27
CA TYR A 527 52.14 -13.44 -2.35
C TYR A 527 50.99 -12.61 -2.91
N LYS A 528 51.32 -11.50 -3.59
CA LYS A 528 50.30 -10.69 -4.26
C LYS A 528 49.65 -11.47 -5.41
N ALA A 529 50.45 -12.20 -6.20
CA ALA A 529 49.96 -13.01 -7.31
C ALA A 529 48.99 -14.11 -6.88
N GLU A 530 49.24 -14.77 -5.74
CA GLU A 530 48.33 -15.79 -5.19
C GLU A 530 46.95 -15.23 -4.82
N THR A 531 46.90 -13.97 -4.37
CA THR A 531 45.65 -13.31 -3.98
C THR A 531 44.97 -12.54 -5.12
N GLU A 532 45.69 -12.30 -6.22
CA GLU A 532 45.19 -11.54 -7.36
C GLU A 532 44.35 -12.45 -8.27
N ALA A 533 43.04 -12.25 -8.24
CA ALA A 533 42.11 -13.06 -8.98
C ALA A 533 42.41 -13.05 -10.50
N ALA A 534 42.92 -11.95 -11.05
CA ALA A 534 43.27 -11.88 -12.47
C ALA A 534 44.33 -12.94 -12.87
N LEU A 535 45.20 -13.33 -11.93
CA LEU A 535 46.26 -14.32 -12.13
C LEU A 535 45.82 -15.73 -11.71
N ALA A 536 44.63 -15.90 -11.12
CA ALA A 536 44.11 -17.21 -10.71
C ALA A 536 44.15 -18.29 -11.80
N PRO A 537 43.91 -18.00 -13.11
CA PRO A 537 44.08 -19.00 -14.17
C PRO A 537 45.51 -19.55 -14.30
N LEU A 538 46.53 -18.77 -13.95
CA LEU A 538 47.92 -19.24 -13.96
C LEU A 538 48.22 -20.12 -12.74
N MET A 539 47.55 -19.85 -11.61
CA MET A 539 47.76 -20.55 -10.33
C MET A 539 47.12 -21.94 -10.27
N THR A 540 46.36 -22.35 -11.30
CA THR A 540 45.81 -23.71 -11.36
C THR A 540 46.86 -24.77 -11.67
N ASP A 541 48.01 -24.39 -12.23
CA ASP A 541 49.12 -25.26 -12.58
C ASP A 541 50.09 -25.41 -11.39
N PRO A 542 50.13 -26.57 -10.71
CA PRO A 542 50.95 -26.76 -9.52
C PRO A 542 52.45 -26.70 -9.80
N ALA A 543 52.89 -27.02 -11.03
CA ALA A 543 54.29 -26.97 -11.40
C ALA A 543 54.76 -25.52 -11.50
N PHE A 544 53.97 -24.68 -12.17
CA PHE A 544 54.23 -23.25 -12.27
C PHE A 544 54.22 -22.56 -10.90
N VAL A 545 53.28 -22.90 -10.01
CA VAL A 545 53.23 -22.31 -8.66
C VAL A 545 54.49 -22.65 -7.85
N ARG A 546 55.05 -23.86 -7.99
CA ARG A 546 56.31 -24.23 -7.33
C ARG A 546 57.49 -23.42 -7.87
N GLU A 547 57.60 -23.30 -9.19
CA GLU A 547 58.63 -22.51 -9.86
C GLU A 547 58.56 -21.02 -9.47
N LEU A 548 57.35 -20.48 -9.39
CA LEU A 548 57.13 -19.10 -8.98
C LEU A 548 57.57 -18.84 -7.53
N LYS A 549 57.40 -19.83 -6.64
CA LYS A 549 57.84 -19.75 -5.24
C LYS A 549 59.34 -19.86 -5.08
N SER A 550 59.98 -20.79 -5.79
CA SER A 550 61.44 -20.91 -5.74
C SER A 550 62.14 -19.65 -6.23
N GLY A 551 61.60 -18.98 -7.27
CA GLY A 551 62.14 -17.71 -7.75
C GLY A 551 62.01 -16.53 -6.78
N ALA A 552 61.16 -16.64 -5.74
CA ALA A 552 61.08 -15.66 -4.67
C ALA A 552 62.11 -15.91 -3.56
N GLU A 553 62.41 -17.18 -3.27
CA GLU A 553 63.38 -17.58 -2.23
C GLU A 553 64.83 -17.21 -2.60
N GLU A 554 65.18 -17.21 -3.89
CA GLU A 554 66.53 -16.84 -4.39
C GLU A 554 66.94 -15.37 -4.16
N LEU A 555 66.00 -14.49 -3.76
CA LEU A 555 66.25 -13.07 -3.50
C LEU A 555 66.27 -12.69 -2.00
N ASP A 556 65.73 -13.57 -1.15
CA ASP A 556 65.63 -13.36 0.29
C ASP A 556 66.87 -13.97 1.04
N GLU A 557 67.78 -14.62 0.30
CA GLU A 557 69.18 -14.94 0.69
C GLU A 557 70.14 -13.81 0.27
#